data_AF-A0A1U9ND68-F1
#
_entry.id   AF-A0A1U9ND68-F1
#
_cell.length_a   1.000
_cell.length_b   1.000
_cell.length_c   1.000
_cell.angle_alpha   90.00
_cell.angle_beta   90.00
_cell.angle_gamma   90.00
#
_symmetry.space_group_name_H-M   'P 1'
#
loop_
_entity.id
_entity.type
_entity.pdbx_description
1 polymer ?
#
loop_
_entity_poly.entity_id
_entity_poly.type
_entity_poly.pdbx_seq_one_letter_code
_entity_poly.pdbx_strand_id
1 'polypeptide(L)'
;MIKQTLAVQSHVQTDVQALPRTNRESNLQWLPRAYESFALDNPAQWSFVVLAGGKDVASFRLRVAQSHLRGDMLPSYWSECGLLQLDQGDFAHARFYHLPLFQPATASYAPTRNGLIDLPLKQLPSQKELPNLALLAIPVPQEKILESLAAYQKARVSYDAVENILPWLAYVWGAGNAANPLMQHTGFPSAMMLNQLFSAQGFDLAPGVNANLSAPETFWSGVKHWQAYYSNTQENGLLPKARFVINHVYDIDES
;
A
#
# COMPACT_ATOMS: atom_id res chain seq x y z
N MET A 1 -22.62 -16.96 -0.33
CA MET A 1 -21.77 -18.13 -0.68
C MET A 1 -21.63 -18.16 -2.20
N ILE A 2 -20.69 -17.38 -2.74
CA ILE A 2 -20.39 -17.35 -4.18
C ILE A 2 -19.22 -18.32 -4.37
N LYS A 3 -19.47 -19.45 -5.05
CA LYS A 3 -18.40 -20.35 -5.49
C LYS A 3 -17.59 -19.59 -6.53
N GLN A 4 -16.46 -19.01 -6.12
CA GLN A 4 -15.43 -18.58 -7.04
C GLN A 4 -14.93 -19.82 -7.77
N THR A 5 -15.15 -19.86 -9.07
CA THR A 5 -14.53 -20.83 -9.97
C THR A 5 -13.04 -20.60 -9.90
N LEU A 6 -12.35 -21.37 -9.05
CA LEU A 6 -10.89 -21.44 -9.03
C LEU A 6 -10.48 -21.80 -10.46
N ALA A 7 -9.89 -20.83 -11.17
CA ALA A 7 -9.20 -21.11 -12.40
C ALA A 7 -8.25 -22.28 -12.13
N VAL A 8 -8.29 -23.29 -12.99
CA VAL A 8 -7.36 -24.42 -12.97
C VAL A 8 -5.97 -23.83 -12.78
N GLN A 9 -5.32 -24.18 -11.67
CA GLN A 9 -3.98 -23.71 -11.33
C GLN A 9 -3.00 -24.19 -12.41
N SER A 10 -2.88 -23.43 -13.50
CA SER A 10 -1.60 -23.36 -14.19
C SER A 10 -0.61 -22.86 -13.15
N HIS A 11 0.55 -23.50 -13.06
CA HIS A 11 1.65 -23.07 -12.20
C HIS A 11 2.17 -21.70 -12.68
N VAL A 12 1.41 -20.63 -12.45
CA VAL A 12 1.88 -19.27 -12.67
C VAL A 12 2.91 -19.02 -11.57
N GLN A 13 4.18 -18.99 -11.97
CA GLN A 13 5.28 -18.72 -11.05
C GLN A 13 5.12 -17.32 -10.47
N THR A 14 4.93 -17.23 -9.16
CA THR A 14 4.76 -15.96 -8.46
C THR A 14 6.11 -15.40 -8.02
N ASP A 15 6.45 -14.16 -8.38
CA ASP A 15 7.68 -13.49 -7.90
C ASP A 15 7.42 -12.70 -6.61
N VAL A 16 6.92 -13.42 -5.60
CA VAL A 16 6.64 -12.89 -4.26
C VAL A 16 7.55 -13.61 -3.29
N GLN A 17 8.52 -12.89 -2.71
CA GLN A 17 9.58 -13.50 -1.92
C GLN A 17 9.78 -12.78 -0.60
N ALA A 18 9.98 -13.56 0.48
CA ALA A 18 10.43 -12.99 1.75
C ALA A 18 11.88 -12.53 1.58
N LEU A 19 12.17 -11.32 2.04
CA LEU A 19 13.51 -10.73 2.06
C LEU A 19 13.85 -10.31 3.49
N PRO A 20 14.28 -11.23 4.35
CA PRO A 20 14.64 -10.91 5.73
C PRO A 20 15.71 -9.83 5.80
N ARG A 21 15.68 -9.02 6.87
CA ARG A 21 16.71 -8.01 7.12
C ARG A 21 18.06 -8.64 7.42
N THR A 22 19.12 -7.98 6.98
CA THR A 22 20.51 -8.34 7.34
C THR A 22 21.06 -7.35 8.36
N ASN A 23 21.84 -7.77 9.37
CA ASN A 23 22.67 -6.87 10.19
C ASN A 23 22.01 -5.57 10.72
N ARG A 24 20.84 -5.65 11.40
CA ARG A 24 20.09 -4.48 11.92
C ARG A 24 19.77 -3.42 10.84
N GLU A 25 19.60 -3.88 9.60
CA GLU A 25 19.27 -3.05 8.45
C GLU A 25 18.01 -2.20 8.69
N SER A 26 18.19 -0.89 8.53
CA SER A 26 17.11 0.10 8.63
C SER A 26 16.13 0.02 7.44
N ASN A 27 14.97 0.66 7.57
CA ASN A 27 13.99 0.77 6.48
C ASN A 27 14.59 1.42 5.21
N LEU A 28 15.47 2.40 5.41
CA LEU A 28 16.15 3.12 4.33
C LEU A 28 17.18 2.27 3.58
N GLN A 29 17.70 1.22 4.22
CA GLN A 29 18.64 0.28 3.61
C GLN A 29 17.91 -0.93 2.99
N TRP A 30 16.84 -1.37 3.62
CA TRP A 30 16.05 -2.51 3.16
C TRP A 30 15.35 -2.24 1.82
N LEU A 31 14.79 -1.03 1.63
CA LEU A 31 14.06 -0.68 0.40
C LEU A 31 14.93 -0.69 -0.88
N PRO A 32 16.14 -0.09 -0.91
CA PRO A 32 17.07 -0.23 -2.03
C PRO A 32 17.41 -1.69 -2.33
N ARG A 33 17.74 -2.49 -1.30
CA ARG A 33 18.07 -3.91 -1.48
C ARG A 33 16.88 -4.71 -2.02
N ALA A 34 15.67 -4.41 -1.56
CA ALA A 34 14.45 -5.01 -2.08
C ALA A 34 14.25 -4.66 -3.56
N TYR A 35 14.44 -3.39 -3.93
CA TYR A 35 14.38 -2.92 -5.31
C TYR A 35 15.39 -3.64 -6.22
N GLU A 36 16.66 -3.70 -5.82
CA GLU A 36 17.72 -4.38 -6.57
C GLU A 36 17.41 -5.88 -6.77
N SER A 37 16.83 -6.53 -5.76
CA SER A 37 16.49 -7.96 -5.82
C SER A 37 15.37 -8.32 -6.79
N PHE A 38 14.65 -7.34 -7.34
CA PHE A 38 13.68 -7.60 -8.42
C PHE A 38 14.34 -7.90 -9.76
N ALA A 39 15.59 -7.48 -9.94
CA ALA A 39 16.35 -7.59 -11.19
C ALA A 39 15.48 -7.19 -12.41
N LEU A 40 14.96 -5.96 -12.38
CA LEU A 40 14.07 -5.45 -13.44
C LEU A 40 14.88 -5.13 -14.69
N ASP A 41 14.56 -5.76 -15.82
CA ASP A 41 15.23 -5.51 -17.10
C ASP A 41 15.00 -4.07 -17.61
N ASN A 42 13.80 -3.55 -17.40
CA ASN A 42 13.42 -2.19 -17.79
C ASN A 42 12.67 -1.49 -16.65
N PRO A 43 13.37 -0.81 -15.73
CA PRO A 43 12.75 -0.13 -14.59
C PRO A 43 11.67 0.90 -14.95
N ALA A 44 11.72 1.50 -16.15
CA ALA A 44 10.75 2.52 -16.58
C ALA A 44 9.33 1.96 -16.79
N GLN A 45 9.16 0.64 -16.90
CA GLN A 45 7.86 -0.01 -17.01
C GLN A 45 7.18 -0.26 -15.66
N TRP A 46 7.83 0.10 -14.56
CA TRP A 46 7.38 -0.24 -13.21
C TRP A 46 7.08 1.01 -12.39
N SER A 47 6.21 0.80 -11.41
CA SER A 47 5.91 1.73 -10.32
C SER A 47 5.94 0.97 -9.01
N PHE A 48 6.23 1.69 -7.92
CA PHE A 48 6.56 1.06 -6.65
C PHE A 48 5.59 1.47 -5.57
N VAL A 49 4.96 0.48 -4.94
CA VAL A 49 4.09 0.68 -3.78
C VAL A 49 4.77 0.09 -2.56
N VAL A 50 4.88 0.89 -1.50
CA VAL A 50 5.36 0.40 -0.19
C VAL A 50 4.15 0.10 0.66
N LEU A 51 4.12 -1.09 1.27
CA LEU A 51 3.25 -1.40 2.40
C LEU A 51 4.10 -1.38 3.67
N ALA A 52 3.58 -0.79 4.73
CA ALA A 52 4.26 -0.75 6.02
C ALA A 52 3.31 -1.21 7.12
N GLY A 53 3.86 -1.84 8.15
CA GLY A 53 3.12 -2.27 9.32
C GLY A 53 3.78 -1.79 10.59
N GLY A 54 3.09 -0.90 11.29
CA GLY A 54 3.50 -0.41 12.60
C GLY A 54 3.07 -1.34 13.74
N LYS A 55 3.69 -1.15 14.90
CA LYS A 55 3.44 -1.94 16.12
C LYS A 55 2.71 -1.17 17.23
N ASP A 56 2.55 0.14 17.08
CA ASP A 56 1.80 0.98 18.02
C ASP A 56 0.30 0.64 18.00
N VAL A 57 -0.43 1.17 18.99
CA VAL A 57 -1.88 0.94 19.17
C VAL A 57 -2.69 1.32 17.93
N ALA A 58 -2.38 2.45 17.30
CA ALA A 58 -3.11 2.91 16.12
C ALA A 58 -2.87 1.97 14.94
N SER A 59 -1.62 1.63 14.68
CA SER A 59 -1.23 0.67 13.65
C SER A 59 -1.83 -0.72 13.89
N PHE A 60 -1.91 -1.18 15.15
CA PHE A 60 -2.60 -2.43 15.48
C PHE A 60 -4.09 -2.37 15.17
N ARG A 61 -4.80 -1.31 15.57
CA ARG A 61 -6.23 -1.14 15.24
C ARG A 61 -6.48 -1.13 13.73
N LEU A 62 -5.63 -0.47 12.95
CA LEU A 62 -5.70 -0.50 11.48
C LEU A 62 -5.51 -1.90 10.89
N ARG A 63 -4.59 -2.69 11.47
CA ARG A 63 -4.37 -4.08 11.06
C ARG A 63 -5.55 -4.97 11.41
N VAL A 64 -6.18 -4.75 12.57
CA VAL A 64 -7.41 -5.44 12.98
C VAL A 64 -8.59 -5.08 12.07
N ALA A 65 -8.76 -3.80 11.71
CA ALA A 65 -9.82 -3.39 10.80
C ALA A 65 -9.81 -4.18 9.48
N GLN A 66 -8.60 -4.45 8.98
CA GLN A 66 -8.37 -5.18 7.73
C GLN A 66 -8.52 -6.71 7.84
N SER A 67 -8.72 -7.27 9.04
CA SER A 67 -8.87 -8.72 9.22
C SER A 67 -10.07 -9.30 8.46
N HIS A 68 -11.12 -8.49 8.29
CA HIS A 68 -12.33 -8.86 7.53
C HIS A 68 -12.08 -9.08 6.04
N LEU A 69 -10.94 -8.61 5.53
CA LEU A 69 -10.51 -8.82 4.14
C LEU A 69 -9.80 -10.16 3.96
N ARG A 70 -9.56 -10.90 5.05
CA ARG A 70 -8.81 -12.15 5.08
C ARG A 70 -9.70 -13.32 5.45
N GLY A 71 -9.47 -14.48 4.83
CA GLY A 71 -10.22 -15.70 5.15
C GLY A 71 -9.90 -16.29 6.53
N ASP A 72 -8.74 -15.95 7.11
CA ASP A 72 -8.32 -16.43 8.44
C ASP A 72 -8.73 -15.48 9.59
N MET A 73 -9.31 -14.32 9.28
CA MET A 73 -9.70 -13.28 10.24
C MET A 73 -8.56 -12.80 11.15
N LEU A 74 -7.29 -13.07 10.79
CA LEU A 74 -6.14 -12.54 11.52
C LEU A 74 -5.92 -11.06 11.14
N PRO A 75 -5.32 -10.24 12.03
CA PRO A 75 -4.94 -8.88 11.65
C PRO A 75 -4.02 -8.89 10.42
N SER A 76 -4.13 -7.86 9.58
CA SER A 76 -3.18 -7.64 8.49
C SER A 76 -1.76 -7.45 9.03
N TYR A 77 -0.74 -7.69 8.20
CA TYR A 77 0.62 -7.25 8.51
C TYR A 77 0.87 -5.77 8.24
N TRP A 78 -0.05 -5.11 7.54
CA TRP A 78 0.12 -3.78 6.95
C TRP A 78 -0.88 -2.79 7.54
N SER A 79 -0.40 -1.66 8.03
CA SER A 79 -1.22 -0.56 8.56
C SER A 79 -1.22 0.69 7.66
N GLU A 80 -0.26 0.79 6.74
CA GLU A 80 -0.08 1.95 5.88
C GLU A 80 0.39 1.51 4.48
N CYS A 81 0.13 2.35 3.48
CA CYS A 81 0.70 2.17 2.15
C CYS A 81 0.97 3.51 1.47
N GLY A 82 1.80 3.51 0.44
CA GLY A 82 2.04 4.72 -0.36
C GLY A 82 2.85 4.44 -1.62
N LEU A 83 2.89 5.44 -2.50
CA LEU A 83 3.68 5.41 -3.73
C LEU A 83 5.12 5.79 -3.39
N LEU A 84 6.08 4.96 -3.79
CA LEU A 84 7.50 5.27 -3.77
C LEU A 84 7.91 5.77 -5.15
N GLN A 85 8.25 7.06 -5.23
CA GLN A 85 8.84 7.65 -6.42
C GLN A 85 10.35 7.44 -6.41
N LEU A 86 10.87 6.83 -7.48
CA LEU A 86 12.30 6.67 -7.75
C LEU A 86 12.67 7.33 -9.08
N ASP A 87 13.84 7.96 -9.17
CA ASP A 87 14.36 8.40 -10.46
C ASP A 87 15.44 7.41 -10.93
N GLN A 88 15.12 6.56 -11.92
CA GLN A 88 16.03 5.53 -12.42
C GLN A 88 16.65 4.62 -11.33
N GLY A 89 15.91 4.36 -10.25
CA GLY A 89 16.40 3.58 -9.12
C GLY A 89 17.26 4.36 -8.10
N ASP A 90 17.37 5.68 -8.24
CA ASP A 90 18.04 6.53 -7.25
C ASP A 90 17.17 6.72 -6.00
N PHE A 91 17.70 6.26 -4.86
CA PHE A 91 17.08 6.38 -3.55
C PHE A 91 17.46 7.67 -2.81
N ALA A 92 18.49 8.41 -3.26
CA ALA A 92 18.93 9.64 -2.60
C ALA A 92 17.88 10.76 -2.70
N HIS A 93 17.18 10.82 -3.83
CA HIS A 93 16.10 11.78 -4.10
C HIS A 93 14.70 11.17 -4.07
N ALA A 94 14.60 9.92 -3.62
CA ALA A 94 13.33 9.22 -3.55
C ALA A 94 12.31 9.94 -2.68
N ARG A 95 11.05 9.91 -3.11
CA ARG A 95 9.93 10.50 -2.40
C ARG A 95 8.87 9.45 -2.12
N PHE A 96 8.18 9.61 -1.00
CA PHE A 96 7.08 8.76 -0.60
C PHE A 96 5.81 9.59 -0.52
N TYR A 97 4.77 9.17 -1.27
CA TYR A 97 3.48 9.84 -1.35
C TYR A 97 2.40 8.98 -0.70
N HIS A 98 1.72 9.55 0.29
CA HIS A 98 0.66 8.85 1.02
C HIS A 98 -0.35 9.83 1.63
N LEU A 99 -1.39 9.28 2.25
CA LEU A 99 -2.45 10.02 2.93
C LEU A 99 -2.45 9.61 4.42
N PRO A 100 -1.51 10.12 5.23
CA PRO A 100 -1.42 9.73 6.62
C PRO A 100 -2.69 10.15 7.36
N LEU A 101 -3.19 9.27 8.24
CA LEU A 101 -4.31 9.62 9.12
C LEU A 101 -3.95 10.80 10.01
N PHE A 102 -2.75 10.79 10.57
CA PHE A 102 -2.20 11.89 11.35
C PHE A 102 -1.51 12.88 10.42
N GLN A 103 -2.26 13.89 9.98
CA GLN A 103 -1.74 14.94 9.12
C GLN A 103 -0.65 15.76 9.85
N PRO A 104 0.54 15.93 9.27
CA PRO A 104 1.64 16.63 9.94
C PRO A 104 1.34 18.12 10.09
N ALA A 105 1.55 18.66 11.30
CA ALA A 105 1.27 20.05 11.64
C ALA A 105 2.11 21.07 10.85
N THR A 106 3.27 20.64 10.35
CA THR A 106 4.20 21.45 9.55
C THR A 106 3.83 21.53 8.07
N ALA A 107 2.94 20.65 7.59
CA ALA A 107 2.45 20.74 6.23
C ALA A 107 1.45 21.89 6.09
N SER A 108 1.12 22.25 4.85
CA SER A 108 0.12 23.26 4.54
C SER A 108 -1.27 22.88 5.09
N TYR A 109 -2.34 23.59 4.72
CA TYR A 109 -3.69 23.19 5.10
C TYR A 109 -4.14 21.92 4.34
N ALA A 110 -4.54 20.84 5.03
CA ALA A 110 -4.81 19.53 4.40
C ALA A 110 -5.79 19.55 3.21
N PRO A 111 -6.91 20.31 3.27
CA PRO A 111 -7.81 20.45 2.12
C PRO A 111 -7.20 21.02 0.84
N THR A 112 -6.12 21.81 0.90
CA THR A 112 -5.53 22.40 -0.33
C THR A 112 -4.74 21.38 -1.15
N ARG A 113 -4.43 20.23 -0.57
CA ARG A 113 -3.68 19.14 -1.20
C ARG A 113 -4.42 17.80 -1.15
N ASN A 114 -5.73 17.84 -0.86
CA ASN A 114 -6.55 16.65 -0.67
C ASN A 114 -5.91 15.63 0.30
N GLY A 115 -5.35 16.12 1.42
CA GLY A 115 -4.66 15.30 2.43
C GLY A 115 -3.32 14.68 2.02
N LEU A 116 -2.90 14.82 0.75
CA LEU A 116 -1.67 14.22 0.21
C LEU A 116 -0.45 14.74 0.96
N ILE A 117 0.47 13.84 1.33
CA ILE A 117 1.77 14.20 1.89
C ILE A 117 2.86 13.54 1.04
N ASP A 118 3.83 14.36 0.64
CA ASP A 118 5.02 13.93 -0.08
C ASP A 118 6.27 14.14 0.78
N LEU A 119 6.86 13.05 1.27
CA LEU A 119 8.02 13.11 2.16
C LEU A 119 9.27 12.57 1.46
N PRO A 120 10.45 13.20 1.65
CA PRO A 120 11.72 12.59 1.27
C PRO A 120 11.88 11.24 1.96
N LEU A 121 12.33 10.21 1.24
CA LEU A 121 12.41 8.85 1.78
C LEU A 121 13.22 8.76 3.08
N LYS A 122 14.24 9.60 3.25
CA LYS A 122 15.05 9.71 4.49
C LYS A 122 14.23 10.01 5.76
N GLN A 123 13.00 10.51 5.62
CA GLN A 123 12.08 10.78 6.73
C GLN A 123 11.12 9.60 7.01
N LEU A 124 11.23 8.49 6.27
CA LEU A 124 10.46 7.29 6.54
C LEU A 124 10.76 6.79 7.96
N PRO A 125 9.75 6.43 8.75
CA PRO A 125 9.95 5.96 10.12
C PRO A 125 10.89 4.76 10.19
N SER A 126 11.54 4.61 11.34
CA SER A 126 12.56 3.60 11.57
C SER A 126 11.99 2.19 11.62
N GLN A 127 12.85 1.17 11.58
CA GLN A 127 12.46 -0.22 11.80
C GLN A 127 11.76 -0.41 13.17
N LYS A 128 12.06 0.43 14.16
CA LYS A 128 11.42 0.32 15.48
C LYS A 128 9.93 0.64 15.38
N GLU A 129 9.57 1.67 14.61
CA GLU A 129 8.19 2.14 14.47
C GLU A 129 7.42 1.33 13.43
N LEU A 130 8.06 1.08 12.27
CA LEU A 130 7.53 0.29 11.16
C LEU A 130 8.41 -0.96 10.94
N PRO A 131 8.25 -2.00 11.78
CA PRO A 131 9.02 -3.24 11.68
C PRO A 131 8.72 -4.05 10.42
N ASN A 132 7.47 -4.00 9.94
CA ASN A 132 7.03 -4.72 8.76
C ASN A 132 7.10 -3.81 7.54
N LEU A 133 7.66 -4.33 6.44
CA LEU A 133 7.68 -3.65 5.15
C LEU A 133 7.42 -4.64 4.02
N ALA A 134 6.75 -4.17 2.98
CA ALA A 134 6.75 -4.79 1.67
C ALA A 134 7.00 -3.73 0.60
N LEU A 135 7.78 -4.09 -0.41
CA LEU A 135 7.92 -3.34 -1.64
C LEU A 135 7.22 -4.13 -2.74
N LEU A 136 6.27 -3.51 -3.42
CA LEU A 136 5.56 -4.07 -4.55
C LEU A 136 6.05 -3.36 -5.81
N ALA A 137 6.51 -4.12 -6.81
CA ALA A 137 6.77 -3.60 -8.15
C ALA A 137 5.55 -3.93 -9.02
N ILE A 138 4.86 -2.90 -9.48
CA ILE A 138 3.65 -2.99 -10.28
C ILE A 138 4.00 -2.63 -11.74
N PRO A 139 3.58 -3.42 -12.75
CA PRO A 139 4.01 -3.26 -14.14
C PRO A 139 3.25 -2.13 -14.87
N VAL A 140 3.24 -0.95 -14.25
CA VAL A 140 2.72 0.30 -14.83
C VAL A 140 3.84 1.34 -14.77
N PRO A 141 4.13 2.05 -15.88
CA PRO A 141 5.13 3.10 -15.88
C PRO A 141 4.86 4.16 -14.80
N GLN A 142 5.85 4.39 -13.94
CA GLN A 142 5.74 5.35 -12.85
C GLN A 142 5.43 6.78 -13.31
N GLU A 143 5.94 7.20 -14.47
CA GLU A 143 5.65 8.52 -15.05
C GLU A 143 4.14 8.77 -15.18
N LYS A 144 3.40 7.79 -15.71
CA LYS A 144 1.93 7.87 -15.84
C LYS A 144 1.20 7.93 -14.50
N ILE A 145 1.72 7.23 -13.49
CA ILE A 145 1.18 7.27 -12.14
C ILE A 145 1.42 8.65 -11.50
N LEU A 146 2.59 9.25 -11.73
CA LEU A 146 2.92 10.59 -11.23
C LEU A 146 2.09 11.69 -11.92
N GLU A 147 1.82 11.56 -13.22
CA GLU A 147 0.88 12.44 -13.92
C GLU A 147 -0.52 12.36 -13.31
N SER A 148 -1.00 11.13 -13.06
CA SER A 148 -2.30 10.89 -12.40
C SER A 148 -2.33 11.46 -10.98
N LEU A 149 -1.22 11.38 -10.25
CA LEU A 149 -1.09 11.93 -8.89
C LEU A 149 -1.18 13.47 -8.90
N ALA A 150 -0.54 14.12 -9.86
CA ALA A 150 -0.62 15.57 -10.03
C ALA A 150 -2.05 16.05 -10.33
N ALA A 151 -2.82 15.26 -11.10
CA ALA A 151 -4.24 15.52 -11.34
C ALA A 151 -5.09 15.27 -10.06
N TYR A 152 -4.83 14.16 -9.36
CA TYR A 152 -5.50 13.80 -8.11
C TYR A 152 -5.41 14.89 -7.06
N GLN A 153 -4.23 15.48 -6.86
CA GLN A 153 -4.02 16.54 -5.87
C GLN A 153 -4.96 17.74 -6.06
N LYS A 154 -5.38 18.00 -7.31
CA LYS A 154 -6.28 19.11 -7.68
C LYS A 154 -7.76 18.70 -7.67
N ALA A 155 -8.07 17.40 -7.70
CA ALA A 155 -9.40 16.86 -7.96
C ALA A 155 -10.04 16.26 -6.69
N ARG A 156 -10.65 17.11 -5.86
CA ARG A 156 -11.42 16.65 -4.67
C ARG A 156 -12.81 16.10 -4.98
N VAL A 157 -13.32 16.33 -6.19
CA VAL A 157 -14.68 15.90 -6.58
C VAL A 157 -14.76 14.38 -6.73
N SER A 158 -13.73 13.76 -7.28
CA SER A 158 -13.71 12.30 -7.51
C SER A 158 -13.49 11.51 -6.22
N TYR A 159 -12.75 12.08 -5.27
CA TYR A 159 -12.51 11.51 -3.96
C TYR A 159 -11.98 12.57 -3.00
N ASP A 160 -12.72 12.80 -1.92
CA ASP A 160 -12.28 13.66 -0.82
C ASP A 160 -11.57 12.82 0.24
N ALA A 161 -10.24 12.80 0.17
CA ALA A 161 -9.44 12.06 1.14
C ALA A 161 -9.53 12.66 2.54
N VAL A 162 -9.77 13.97 2.66
CA VAL A 162 -9.88 14.62 3.97
C VAL A 162 -11.14 14.13 4.67
N GLU A 163 -12.25 13.98 3.95
CA GLU A 163 -13.46 13.33 4.47
C GLU A 163 -13.19 11.86 4.83
N ASN A 164 -12.51 11.11 3.95
CA ASN A 164 -12.22 9.70 4.16
C ASN A 164 -11.31 9.43 5.38
N ILE A 165 -10.39 10.34 5.71
CA ILE A 165 -9.50 10.22 6.88
C ILE A 165 -10.28 10.23 8.20
N LEU A 166 -11.40 10.97 8.30
CA LEU A 166 -12.09 11.19 9.58
C LEU A 166 -12.71 9.92 10.20
N PRO A 167 -13.45 9.07 9.44
CA PRO A 167 -13.93 7.79 9.97
C PRO A 167 -12.80 6.88 10.46
N TRP A 168 -11.67 6.86 9.75
CA TRP A 168 -10.50 6.08 10.13
C TRP A 168 -9.86 6.60 11.41
N LEU A 169 -9.72 7.92 11.56
CA LEU A 169 -9.26 8.52 12.81
C LEU A 169 -10.20 8.21 13.98
N ALA A 170 -11.52 8.34 13.79
CA ALA A 170 -12.49 8.04 14.82
C ALA A 170 -12.40 6.57 15.29
N TYR A 171 -12.28 5.63 14.34
CA TYR A 171 -12.07 4.21 14.63
C TYR A 171 -10.75 3.96 15.38
N VAL A 172 -9.65 4.54 14.88
CA VAL A 172 -8.31 4.39 15.50
C VAL A 172 -8.26 4.97 16.90
N TRP A 173 -8.91 6.10 17.16
CA TRP A 173 -8.99 6.68 18.50
C TRP A 173 -9.96 5.93 19.41
N GLY A 174 -10.86 5.12 18.86
CA GLY A 174 -11.97 4.54 19.63
C GLY A 174 -12.90 5.64 20.13
N ALA A 175 -13.06 6.70 19.33
CA ALA A 175 -13.88 7.84 19.67
C ALA A 175 -15.36 7.45 19.52
N GLY A 176 -16.09 7.44 20.64
CA GLY A 176 -17.48 7.01 20.67
C GLY A 176 -17.67 5.56 20.19
N ASN A 177 -18.76 5.30 19.49
CA ASN A 177 -19.07 3.98 18.91
C ASN A 177 -18.63 3.88 17.43
N ALA A 178 -17.46 4.43 17.08
CA ALA A 178 -16.95 4.39 15.72
C ALA A 178 -16.78 2.94 15.24
N ALA A 179 -17.53 2.55 14.21
CA ALA A 179 -17.44 1.23 13.62
C ALA A 179 -16.21 1.12 12.71
N ASN A 180 -15.83 -0.12 12.36
CA ASN A 180 -14.77 -0.38 11.38
C ASN A 180 -15.15 0.24 10.02
N PRO A 181 -14.36 1.20 9.48
CA PRO A 181 -14.67 1.87 8.21
C PRO A 181 -14.81 0.90 7.03
N LEU A 182 -14.05 -0.20 7.00
CA LEU A 182 -14.17 -1.21 5.94
C LEU A 182 -15.52 -1.92 5.96
N MET A 183 -16.16 -2.06 7.12
CA MET A 183 -17.52 -2.60 7.23
C MET A 183 -18.59 -1.60 6.76
N GLN A 184 -18.21 -0.33 6.61
CA GLN A 184 -19.06 0.74 6.09
C GLN A 184 -18.76 1.08 4.63
N HIS A 185 -18.00 0.23 3.92
CA HIS A 185 -17.56 0.48 2.54
C HIS A 185 -16.66 1.72 2.38
N THR A 186 -15.89 2.02 3.42
CA THR A 186 -14.91 3.11 3.44
C THR A 186 -13.50 2.52 3.47
N GLY A 187 -12.85 2.47 2.31
CA GLY A 187 -11.48 1.99 2.14
C GLY A 187 -10.46 2.90 2.83
N PHE A 188 -9.24 2.40 3.00
CA PHE A 188 -8.16 3.12 3.66
C PHE A 188 -7.63 4.27 2.79
N PRO A 189 -7.35 5.47 3.33
CA PRO A 189 -7.15 6.66 2.50
C PRO A 189 -6.06 6.52 1.44
N SER A 190 -4.85 6.13 1.85
CA SER A 190 -3.71 5.95 0.92
C SER A 190 -4.00 4.86 -0.11
N ALA A 191 -4.71 3.81 0.28
CA ALA A 191 -5.06 2.72 -0.62
C ALA A 191 -6.13 3.12 -1.63
N MET A 192 -7.15 3.88 -1.21
CA MET A 192 -8.15 4.44 -2.12
C MET A 192 -7.50 5.32 -3.19
N MET A 193 -6.59 6.22 -2.78
CA MET A 193 -5.82 7.03 -3.72
C MET A 193 -5.02 6.16 -4.69
N LEU A 194 -4.18 5.25 -4.18
CA LEU A 194 -3.38 4.37 -5.04
C LEU A 194 -4.27 3.59 -6.01
N ASN A 195 -5.37 3.01 -5.55
CA ASN A 195 -6.28 2.27 -6.41
C ASN A 195 -6.83 3.14 -7.55
N GLN A 196 -7.18 4.41 -7.28
CA GLN A 196 -7.61 5.34 -8.32
C GLN A 196 -6.48 5.66 -9.32
N LEU A 197 -5.26 5.90 -8.85
CA LEU A 197 -4.11 6.21 -9.70
C LEU A 197 -3.79 5.06 -10.66
N PHE A 198 -3.78 3.83 -10.16
CA PHE A 198 -3.50 2.64 -10.97
C PHE A 198 -4.68 2.27 -11.87
N SER A 199 -5.92 2.40 -11.39
CA SER A 199 -7.12 2.14 -12.19
C SER A 199 -7.23 3.11 -13.37
N ALA A 200 -6.82 4.37 -13.20
CA ALA A 200 -6.75 5.35 -14.29
C ALA A 200 -5.78 4.94 -15.41
N GLN A 201 -4.81 4.07 -15.09
CA GLN A 201 -3.85 3.50 -16.03
C GLN A 201 -4.22 2.06 -16.46
N GLY A 202 -5.44 1.61 -16.18
CA GLY A 202 -5.94 0.29 -16.58
C GLY A 202 -5.40 -0.87 -15.73
N PHE A 203 -4.80 -0.59 -14.56
CA PHE A 203 -4.29 -1.60 -13.66
C PHE A 203 -5.12 -1.68 -12.37
N ASP A 204 -5.67 -2.86 -12.09
CA ASP A 204 -6.40 -3.12 -10.84
C ASP A 204 -5.44 -3.63 -9.77
N LEU A 205 -5.18 -2.84 -8.72
CA LEU A 205 -4.30 -3.25 -7.60
C LEU A 205 -4.96 -4.26 -6.64
N ALA A 206 -6.29 -4.33 -6.63
CA ALA A 206 -7.07 -5.11 -5.66
C ALA A 206 -8.13 -5.96 -6.36
N PRO A 207 -7.74 -6.84 -7.31
CA PRO A 207 -8.68 -7.64 -8.08
C PRO A 207 -9.56 -8.52 -7.18
N GLY A 208 -10.84 -8.60 -7.55
CA GLY A 208 -11.83 -9.38 -6.81
C GLY A 208 -12.37 -8.70 -5.54
N VAL A 209 -11.93 -7.47 -5.23
CA VAL A 209 -12.46 -6.65 -4.14
C VAL A 209 -13.17 -5.42 -4.73
N ASN A 210 -14.22 -4.95 -4.05
CA ASN A 210 -14.85 -3.68 -4.42
C ASN A 210 -13.82 -2.54 -4.23
N ALA A 211 -13.64 -1.69 -5.22
CA ALA A 211 -12.70 -0.56 -5.18
C ALA A 211 -12.89 0.36 -3.95
N ASN A 212 -14.10 0.46 -3.41
CA ASN A 212 -14.39 1.23 -2.19
C ASN A 212 -13.85 0.58 -0.91
N LEU A 213 -13.32 -0.63 -0.99
CA LEU A 213 -12.73 -1.38 0.13
C LEU A 213 -11.20 -1.50 0.01
N SER A 214 -10.57 -0.71 -0.88
CA SER A 214 -9.12 -0.74 -1.04
C SER A 214 -8.41 -0.47 0.29
N ALA A 215 -7.47 -1.34 0.62
CA ALA A 215 -6.66 -1.30 1.82
C ALA A 215 -5.25 -1.87 1.54
N PRO A 216 -4.24 -1.60 2.38
CA PRO A 216 -2.93 -2.24 2.27
C PRO A 216 -3.01 -3.78 2.12
N GLU A 217 -3.89 -4.44 2.88
CA GLU A 217 -4.11 -5.88 2.80
C GLU A 217 -4.67 -6.33 1.44
N THR A 218 -5.52 -5.52 0.79
CA THR A 218 -6.09 -5.90 -0.52
C THR A 218 -5.04 -5.88 -1.61
N PHE A 219 -4.08 -4.96 -1.55
CA PHE A 219 -2.95 -4.91 -2.47
C PHE A 219 -2.01 -6.10 -2.26
N TRP A 220 -1.72 -6.40 -1.00
CA TRP A 220 -0.94 -7.58 -0.64
C TRP A 220 -1.60 -8.88 -1.15
N SER A 221 -2.91 -9.03 -0.91
CA SER A 221 -3.69 -10.17 -1.39
C SER A 221 -3.71 -10.24 -2.92
N GLY A 222 -3.90 -9.10 -3.59
CA GLY A 222 -3.83 -8.94 -5.04
C GLY A 222 -2.53 -9.51 -5.61
N VAL A 223 -1.38 -8.98 -5.16
CA VAL A 223 -0.06 -9.41 -5.66
C VAL A 223 0.24 -10.87 -5.31
N LYS A 224 -0.21 -11.36 -4.15
CA LYS A 224 0.09 -12.73 -3.72
C LYS A 224 -0.78 -13.80 -4.41
N HIS A 225 -2.06 -13.52 -4.65
CA HIS A 225 -3.04 -14.54 -5.02
C HIS A 225 -3.63 -14.40 -6.43
N TRP A 226 -3.52 -13.22 -7.05
CA TRP A 226 -4.18 -12.92 -8.33
C TRP A 226 -3.22 -12.89 -9.53
N GLN A 227 -2.11 -13.61 -9.44
CA GLN A 227 -1.10 -13.70 -10.50
C GLN A 227 -1.68 -14.25 -11.81
N ALA A 228 -2.58 -15.24 -11.73
CA ALA A 228 -3.29 -15.76 -12.91
C ALA A 228 -4.27 -14.76 -13.52
N TYR A 229 -4.82 -13.83 -12.73
CA TYR A 229 -5.64 -12.75 -13.27
C TYR A 229 -4.78 -11.75 -14.03
N TYR A 230 -3.64 -11.35 -13.46
CA TYR A 230 -2.71 -10.44 -14.13
C TYR A 230 -2.15 -11.04 -15.42
N SER A 231 -1.81 -12.33 -15.45
CA SER A 231 -1.32 -12.98 -16.67
C SER A 231 -2.32 -12.96 -17.82
N ASN A 232 -3.62 -12.91 -17.51
CA ASN A 232 -4.68 -12.93 -18.51
C ASN A 232 -5.14 -11.53 -18.93
N THR A 233 -4.86 -10.50 -18.12
CA THR A 233 -5.37 -9.14 -18.33
C THR A 233 -4.28 -8.16 -18.79
N GLN A 234 -3.02 -8.43 -18.49
CA GLN A 234 -1.91 -7.55 -18.84
C GLN A 234 -1.38 -7.86 -20.24
N GLU A 235 -1.51 -6.90 -21.17
CA GLU A 235 -1.03 -7.04 -22.55
C GLU A 235 0.49 -7.13 -22.65
N ASN A 236 1.22 -6.54 -21.70
CA ASN A 236 2.69 -6.55 -21.66
C ASN A 236 3.28 -7.88 -21.13
N GLY A 237 2.45 -8.80 -20.64
CA GLY A 237 2.87 -10.08 -20.05
C GLY A 237 3.65 -9.95 -18.74
N LEU A 238 3.79 -8.75 -18.18
CA LEU A 238 4.50 -8.51 -16.94
C LEU A 238 3.58 -8.77 -15.75
N LEU A 239 4.14 -9.40 -14.72
CA LEU A 239 3.43 -9.75 -13.50
C LEU A 239 3.94 -8.92 -12.31
N PRO A 240 3.06 -8.50 -11.39
CA PRO A 240 3.49 -7.81 -10.18
C PRO A 240 4.46 -8.66 -9.36
N LYS A 241 5.50 -8.01 -8.84
CA LYS A 241 6.52 -8.64 -7.99
C LYS A 241 6.44 -8.07 -6.59
N ALA A 242 6.85 -8.85 -5.58
CA ALA A 242 6.94 -8.35 -4.21
C ALA A 242 8.15 -8.89 -3.45
N ARG A 243 8.70 -8.02 -2.60
CA ARG A 243 9.61 -8.37 -1.52
C ARG A 243 9.00 -7.94 -0.21
N PHE A 244 9.13 -8.75 0.84
CA PHE A 244 8.54 -8.41 2.13
C PHE A 244 9.36 -8.91 3.30
N VAL A 245 9.21 -8.22 4.43
CA VAL A 245 9.77 -8.59 5.72
C VAL A 245 8.72 -8.37 6.80
N ILE A 246 8.48 -9.43 7.60
CA ILE A 246 7.57 -9.41 8.74
C ILE A 246 8.43 -9.68 9.98
N ASN A 247 8.70 -8.63 10.75
CA ASN A 247 9.45 -8.71 12.00
C ASN A 247 8.55 -8.54 13.23
N HIS A 248 7.27 -8.24 13.01
CA HIS A 248 6.28 -8.04 14.03
C HIS A 248 4.94 -8.63 13.59
N VAL A 249 4.30 -9.38 14.49
CA VAL A 249 3.08 -10.12 14.16
C VAL A 249 1.87 -9.44 14.80
N TYR A 250 1.46 -9.78 16.03
CA TYR A 250 0.18 -9.29 16.59
C TYR A 250 0.28 -8.68 17.99
N ASP A 251 1.47 -8.60 18.58
CA ASP A 251 1.64 -7.95 19.87
C ASP A 251 1.42 -6.43 19.74
N ILE A 252 1.03 -5.76 20.81
CA ILE A 252 0.88 -4.30 20.83
C ILE A 252 2.05 -3.75 21.64
N ASP A 253 2.75 -2.76 21.09
CA ASP A 253 3.69 -1.98 21.87
C ASP A 253 2.97 -0.76 22.46
N GLU A 254 2.74 -0.76 23.77
CA GLU A 254 2.11 0.33 24.53
C GLU A 254 3.15 1.35 25.07
N SER A 255 4.44 1.14 24.79
CA SER A 255 5.52 2.00 25.30
C SER A 255 5.65 3.36 24.62
#